data_AF-A0A1V6LT05-F1
#
_entry.id   AF-A0A1V6LT05-F1
#
_cell.length_a   1.000
_cell.length_b   1.000
_cell.length_c   1.000
_cell.angle_alpha   90.00
_cell.angle_beta   90.00
_cell.angle_gamma   90.00
#
_symmetry.space_group_name_H-M   'P 1'
#
loop_
_entity.id
_entity.type
_entity.pdbx_description
1 polymer ?
#
loop_
_entity_poly.entity_id
_entity_poly.type
_entity_poly.pdbx_seq_one_letter_code
_entity_poly.pdbx_strand_id
1 'polypeptide(L)'
;MARTIEIMDTTLRDGEQTSGVSFTASEKLTLAKLLLEELKVDRIEIASARVSEGEFQAVKNITSWAAEANCIDKVEVLTFVDGGNSIDWMLKAGARVQNLLTKGSLNHLTHQLRKTPEEHFKAIEETIVQAKANGIATNVYLEDWSNGMRNSQDYVFQFLDFLTQQPIQRVLLPDTLGVLTPKETHQYISKIVARYPNTHFDFHGHNDYDLSVSNVMEALEAGCHGLHLTVNGMGERAGNAPLASTIAVINDFLPEIETRVQESSLYKVSKLVSTFTGFGIPANKPIVGENVFTQTAGIHADGDNKNNLYFNDLLPERFGRKRQYALGKTSGKANILKNLQELGLTLNEDEVKKVTERIIELGDKKEKVTKEDLPYIISDVLDSSAFQQKVFIKSYVLTHAKGLKPSTTLSIEIEGKIFEENAQGDGQFDAFITALKKIYKQIDRELPKLIDYAVRIPPGSNSDALCETMITWKTKKQDFVTTGLDSDQTVSAIKATEKMLNLI
;
A
#
# COMPACT_ATOMS: atom_id res chain seq x y z
N MET A 1 -21.54 18.11 -22.66
CA MET A 1 -21.48 16.71 -22.19
C MET A 1 -20.05 16.42 -21.87
N ALA A 2 -19.76 15.84 -20.70
CA ALA A 2 -18.41 15.43 -20.36
C ALA A 2 -17.93 14.35 -21.33
N ARG A 3 -16.63 14.36 -21.65
CA ARG A 3 -16.00 13.39 -22.53
C ARG A 3 -15.56 12.20 -21.69
N THR A 4 -16.11 11.02 -21.96
CA THR A 4 -15.63 9.78 -21.33
C THR A 4 -14.34 9.32 -22.00
N ILE A 5 -13.32 8.98 -21.20
CA ILE A 5 -12.06 8.40 -21.68
C ILE A 5 -11.98 6.91 -21.35
N GLU A 6 -11.16 6.17 -22.10
CA GLU A 6 -10.90 4.75 -21.83
C GLU A 6 -9.68 4.57 -20.91
N ILE A 7 -9.80 3.71 -19.90
CA ILE A 7 -8.67 3.32 -19.05
C ILE A 7 -8.23 1.90 -19.39
N MET A 8 -6.98 1.74 -19.82
CA MET A 8 -6.32 0.45 -19.89
C MET A 8 -5.42 0.24 -18.68
N ASP A 9 -5.67 -0.81 -17.90
CA ASP A 9 -4.74 -1.24 -16.87
C ASP A 9 -3.66 -2.15 -17.47
N THR A 10 -2.39 -1.83 -17.24
CA THR A 10 -1.24 -2.63 -17.70
C THR A 10 -0.52 -3.34 -16.55
N THR A 11 -1.15 -3.47 -15.38
CA THR A 11 -0.53 -4.08 -14.17
C THR A 11 -0.08 -5.51 -14.43
N LEU A 12 -0.86 -6.28 -15.19
CA LEU A 12 -0.60 -7.69 -15.47
C LEU A 12 0.47 -7.96 -16.54
N ARG A 13 0.88 -6.93 -17.29
CA ARG A 13 1.97 -7.01 -18.28
C ARG A 13 3.14 -6.14 -17.88
N ASP A 14 2.92 -4.83 -17.87
CA ASP A 14 3.96 -3.84 -17.62
C ASP A 14 4.28 -3.76 -16.12
N GLY A 15 3.25 -3.79 -15.27
CA GLY A 15 3.44 -3.85 -13.82
C GLY A 15 4.22 -5.09 -13.37
N GLU A 16 4.11 -6.21 -14.07
CA GLU A 16 4.90 -7.42 -13.79
C GLU A 16 6.40 -7.25 -14.13
N GLN A 17 6.77 -6.29 -14.98
CA GLN A 17 8.18 -5.97 -15.26
C GLN A 17 8.86 -5.21 -14.10
N THR A 18 8.12 -4.91 -13.03
CA THR A 18 8.71 -4.42 -11.78
C THR A 18 9.71 -5.44 -11.23
N SER A 19 10.91 -4.99 -10.89
CA SER A 19 11.98 -5.87 -10.40
C SER A 19 11.53 -6.70 -9.19
N GLY A 20 11.61 -8.04 -9.32
CA GLY A 20 11.24 -8.98 -8.26
C GLY A 20 9.76 -9.34 -8.20
N VAL A 21 8.95 -8.86 -9.13
CA VAL A 21 7.53 -9.20 -9.25
C VAL A 21 7.34 -10.34 -10.26
N SER A 22 6.44 -11.26 -9.93
CA SER A 22 5.92 -12.26 -10.86
C SER A 22 4.55 -12.72 -10.37
N PHE A 23 3.65 -13.03 -11.29
CA PHE A 23 2.33 -13.57 -10.97
C PHE A 23 2.21 -15.03 -11.41
N THR A 24 1.56 -15.85 -10.60
CA THR A 24 1.05 -17.15 -11.04
C THR A 24 -0.16 -16.96 -11.97
N ALA A 25 -0.45 -17.98 -12.80
CA ALA A 25 -1.62 -17.94 -13.69
C ALA A 25 -2.96 -17.75 -12.94
N SER A 26 -3.08 -18.30 -11.73
CA SER A 26 -4.27 -18.13 -10.88
C SER A 26 -4.39 -16.70 -10.32
N GLU A 27 -3.27 -16.10 -9.93
CA GLU A 27 -3.25 -14.71 -9.45
C GLU A 27 -3.60 -13.74 -10.59
N LYS A 28 -3.02 -13.93 -11.79
CA LYS A 28 -3.36 -13.13 -12.97
C LYS A 28 -4.85 -13.21 -13.31
N LEU A 29 -5.43 -14.41 -13.32
CA LEU A 29 -6.86 -14.58 -13.56
C LEU A 29 -7.72 -13.88 -12.50
N THR A 30 -7.35 -13.99 -11.22
CA THR A 30 -8.06 -13.34 -10.12
C THR A 30 -8.01 -11.83 -10.25
N LEU A 31 -6.84 -11.27 -10.55
CA LEU A 31 -6.66 -9.83 -10.76
C LEU A 31 -7.38 -9.34 -12.02
N ALA A 32 -7.34 -10.08 -13.13
CA ALA A 32 -8.05 -9.72 -14.36
C ALA A 32 -9.56 -9.59 -14.11
N LYS A 33 -10.16 -10.51 -13.34
CA LYS A 33 -11.56 -10.43 -12.91
C LYS A 33 -11.82 -9.18 -12.08
N LEU A 34 -11.00 -8.94 -11.06
CA LEU A 34 -11.15 -7.77 -10.19
C LEU A 34 -11.01 -6.45 -10.94
N LEU A 35 -10.05 -6.34 -11.86
CA LEU A 35 -9.82 -5.16 -12.67
C LEU A 35 -11.06 -4.86 -13.55
N LEU A 36 -11.63 -5.87 -14.22
CA LEU A 36 -12.75 -5.67 -15.15
C LEU A 36 -14.13 -5.61 -14.47
N GLU A 37 -14.38 -6.40 -13.42
CA GLU A 37 -15.69 -6.53 -12.79
C GLU A 37 -15.90 -5.56 -11.62
N GLU A 38 -14.87 -5.40 -10.76
CA GLU A 38 -14.98 -4.58 -9.55
C GLU A 38 -14.41 -3.18 -9.72
N LEU A 39 -13.20 -3.06 -10.28
CA LEU A 39 -12.55 -1.76 -10.52
C LEU A 39 -13.10 -1.10 -11.79
N LYS A 40 -13.63 -1.90 -12.72
CA LYS A 40 -14.27 -1.45 -13.97
C LYS A 40 -13.36 -0.62 -14.87
N VAL A 41 -12.10 -1.02 -15.00
CA VAL A 41 -11.27 -0.50 -16.10
C VAL A 41 -11.85 -0.96 -17.44
N ASP A 42 -11.64 -0.18 -18.50
CA ASP A 42 -12.21 -0.46 -19.81
C ASP A 42 -11.50 -1.63 -20.49
N ARG A 43 -10.18 -1.71 -20.30
CA ARG A 43 -9.31 -2.71 -20.94
C ARG A 43 -8.20 -3.15 -20.00
N ILE A 44 -7.66 -4.35 -20.22
CA ILE A 44 -6.49 -4.87 -19.51
C ILE A 44 -5.46 -5.42 -20.50
N GLU A 45 -4.20 -5.05 -20.32
CA GLU A 45 -3.08 -5.66 -21.02
C GLU A 45 -2.40 -6.68 -20.10
N ILE A 46 -2.43 -7.96 -20.49
CA ILE A 46 -2.22 -9.06 -19.53
C ILE A 46 -0.91 -9.82 -19.69
N ALA A 47 -0.26 -9.67 -20.85
CA ALA A 47 0.95 -10.42 -21.20
C ALA A 47 1.68 -9.81 -22.39
N SER A 48 2.96 -10.17 -22.52
CA SER A 48 3.63 -10.15 -23.81
C SER A 48 3.59 -11.53 -24.44
N ALA A 49 3.33 -11.59 -25.74
CA ALA A 49 3.32 -12.86 -26.46
C ALA A 49 4.69 -13.55 -26.35
N ARG A 50 4.67 -14.89 -26.27
CA ARG A 50 5.85 -15.76 -26.34
C ARG A 50 6.87 -15.61 -25.19
N VAL A 51 6.46 -15.09 -24.03
CA VAL A 51 7.35 -14.97 -22.85
C VAL A 51 7.68 -16.33 -22.22
N SER A 52 6.67 -17.10 -21.82
CA SER A 52 6.85 -18.41 -21.18
C SER A 52 5.60 -19.30 -21.31
N GLU A 53 5.72 -20.59 -20.97
CA GLU A 53 4.56 -21.49 -20.92
C GLU A 53 3.58 -21.11 -19.79
N GLY A 54 4.10 -20.67 -18.64
CA GLY A 54 3.26 -20.16 -17.55
C GLY A 54 2.44 -18.95 -17.97
N GLU A 55 3.06 -18.04 -18.73
CA GLU A 55 2.40 -16.87 -19.31
C GLU A 55 1.33 -17.26 -20.33
N PHE A 56 1.64 -18.21 -21.21
CA PHE A 56 0.68 -18.74 -22.18
C PHE A 56 -0.54 -19.33 -21.50
N GLN A 57 -0.35 -20.12 -20.43
CA GLN A 57 -1.46 -20.70 -19.69
C GLN A 57 -2.27 -19.64 -18.93
N ALA A 58 -1.62 -18.59 -18.41
CA ALA A 58 -2.30 -17.46 -17.78
C ALA A 58 -3.21 -16.73 -18.78
N VAL A 59 -2.70 -16.39 -19.97
CA VAL A 59 -3.49 -15.77 -21.03
C VAL A 59 -4.65 -16.67 -21.44
N LYS A 60 -4.41 -17.96 -21.67
CA LYS A 60 -5.46 -18.91 -22.06
C LYS A 60 -6.57 -19.02 -21.01
N ASN A 61 -6.23 -18.99 -19.73
CA ASN A 61 -7.22 -19.00 -18.65
C ASN A 61 -8.05 -17.70 -18.64
N ILE A 62 -7.40 -16.55 -18.81
CA ILE A 62 -8.07 -15.24 -18.83
C ILE A 62 -8.98 -15.10 -20.04
N THR A 63 -8.51 -15.45 -21.24
CA THR A 63 -9.30 -15.36 -22.47
C THR A 63 -10.50 -16.31 -22.45
N SER A 64 -10.34 -17.53 -21.91
CA SER A 64 -11.46 -18.48 -21.76
C SER A 64 -12.54 -17.91 -20.85
N TRP A 65 -12.16 -17.40 -19.67
CA TRP A 65 -13.10 -16.74 -18.77
C TRP A 65 -13.72 -15.47 -19.39
N ALA A 66 -12.92 -14.62 -20.04
CA ALA A 66 -13.40 -13.38 -20.64
C ALA A 66 -14.37 -13.63 -21.80
N ALA A 67 -14.22 -14.73 -22.53
CA ALA A 67 -15.19 -15.17 -23.53
C ALA A 67 -16.53 -15.57 -22.89
N GLU A 68 -16.51 -16.33 -21.78
CA GLU A 68 -17.72 -16.68 -21.02
C GLU A 68 -18.41 -15.44 -20.42
N ALA A 69 -17.63 -14.46 -19.96
CA ALA A 69 -18.09 -13.20 -19.40
C ALA A 69 -18.46 -12.14 -20.46
N ASN A 70 -18.39 -12.46 -21.77
CA ASN A 70 -18.64 -11.54 -22.89
C ASN A 70 -17.79 -10.25 -22.83
N CYS A 71 -16.55 -10.35 -22.40
CA CYS A 71 -15.60 -9.23 -22.30
C CYS A 71 -14.24 -9.51 -22.97
N ILE A 72 -14.16 -10.52 -23.84
CA ILE A 72 -12.92 -10.93 -24.52
C ILE A 72 -12.22 -9.79 -25.28
N ASP A 73 -12.99 -8.85 -25.84
CA ASP A 73 -12.45 -7.71 -26.58
C ASP A 73 -11.82 -6.63 -25.67
N LYS A 74 -11.91 -6.80 -24.33
CA LYS A 74 -11.24 -5.96 -23.33
C LYS A 74 -9.88 -6.52 -22.90
N VAL A 75 -9.52 -7.72 -23.34
CA VAL A 75 -8.28 -8.40 -22.96
C VAL A 75 -7.28 -8.28 -24.10
N GLU A 76 -6.20 -7.57 -23.85
CA GLU A 76 -5.19 -7.23 -24.84
C GLU A 76 -3.84 -7.91 -24.54
N VAL A 77 -3.10 -8.23 -25.59
CA VAL A 77 -1.78 -8.87 -25.52
C VAL A 77 -0.77 -8.07 -26.31
N LEU A 78 0.38 -7.76 -25.71
CA LEU A 78 1.50 -7.12 -26.40
C LEU A 78 2.13 -8.10 -27.40
N THR A 79 2.31 -7.66 -28.63
CA THR A 79 2.85 -8.44 -29.75
C THR A 79 3.97 -7.70 -30.46
N PHE A 80 4.67 -8.41 -31.34
CA PHE A 80 5.85 -7.89 -32.03
C PHE A 80 5.75 -8.07 -33.54
N VAL A 81 6.49 -7.25 -34.28
CA VAL A 81 6.69 -7.43 -35.74
C VAL A 81 7.65 -8.61 -35.96
N ASP A 82 7.12 -9.83 -35.91
CA ASP A 82 7.90 -11.08 -35.81
C ASP A 82 7.54 -12.15 -36.85
N GLY A 83 6.97 -11.73 -37.99
CA GLY A 83 6.61 -12.62 -39.09
C GLY A 83 5.43 -13.54 -38.77
N GLY A 84 4.56 -13.14 -37.84
CA GLY A 84 3.32 -13.85 -37.53
C GLY A 84 3.39 -14.81 -36.34
N ASN A 85 4.56 -14.99 -35.74
CA ASN A 85 4.72 -15.88 -34.59
C ASN A 85 3.89 -15.41 -33.39
N SER A 86 3.81 -14.10 -33.16
CA SER A 86 2.95 -13.52 -32.11
C SER A 86 1.47 -13.76 -32.39
N ILE A 87 1.05 -13.68 -33.66
CA ILE A 87 -0.34 -13.94 -34.08
C ILE A 87 -0.72 -15.40 -33.86
N ASP A 88 0.12 -16.34 -34.28
CA ASP A 88 -0.10 -17.78 -34.06
C ASP A 88 -0.20 -18.12 -32.57
N TRP A 89 0.62 -17.45 -31.74
CA TRP A 89 0.57 -17.61 -30.29
C TRP A 89 -0.76 -17.11 -29.72
N MET A 90 -1.23 -15.93 -30.14
CA MET A 90 -2.52 -15.37 -29.71
C MET A 90 -3.70 -16.27 -30.09
N LEU A 91 -3.71 -16.82 -31.30
CA LEU A 91 -4.75 -17.74 -31.77
C LEU A 91 -4.85 -18.97 -30.86
N LYS A 92 -3.71 -19.56 -30.49
CA LYS A 92 -3.67 -20.71 -29.56
C LYS A 92 -4.10 -20.34 -28.14
N ALA A 93 -3.83 -19.11 -27.73
CA ALA A 93 -4.23 -18.58 -26.43
C ALA A 93 -5.69 -18.07 -26.40
N GLY A 94 -6.36 -17.95 -27.54
CA GLY A 94 -7.73 -17.43 -27.64
C GLY A 94 -7.86 -15.91 -27.50
N ALA A 95 -6.77 -15.14 -27.67
CA ALA A 95 -6.78 -13.68 -27.60
C ALA A 95 -7.31 -13.05 -28.90
N ARG A 96 -7.97 -11.89 -28.79
CA ARG A 96 -8.62 -11.20 -29.94
C ARG A 96 -8.11 -9.79 -30.22
N VAL A 97 -7.34 -9.21 -29.31
CA VAL A 97 -6.82 -7.84 -29.44
C VAL A 97 -5.32 -7.85 -29.24
N GLN A 98 -4.59 -7.36 -30.24
CA GLN A 98 -3.14 -7.20 -30.16
C GLN A 98 -2.78 -5.73 -29.93
N ASN A 99 -1.78 -5.51 -29.09
CA ASN A 99 -1.05 -4.27 -29.00
C ASN A 99 0.30 -4.47 -29.67
N LEU A 100 0.43 -4.01 -30.92
CA LEU A 100 1.62 -4.23 -31.72
C LEU A 100 2.72 -3.23 -31.30
N LEU A 101 3.83 -3.74 -30.77
CA LEU A 101 4.99 -2.93 -30.40
C LEU A 101 5.79 -2.53 -31.63
N THR A 102 5.91 -1.22 -31.86
CA THR A 102 6.72 -0.62 -32.94
C THR A 102 7.62 0.48 -32.38
N LYS A 103 8.51 1.05 -33.20
CA LYS A 103 9.47 2.09 -32.77
C LYS A 103 9.04 3.49 -33.21
N GLY A 104 8.72 4.33 -32.23
CA GLY A 104 8.31 5.72 -32.37
C GLY A 104 9.44 6.72 -32.56
N SER A 105 10.70 6.35 -32.34
CA SER A 105 11.85 7.24 -32.61
C SER A 105 12.75 6.73 -33.73
N LEU A 106 13.29 7.66 -34.52
CA LEU A 106 14.23 7.34 -35.59
C LEU A 106 15.51 6.70 -35.03
N ASN A 107 15.93 7.10 -33.83
CA ASN A 107 17.09 6.52 -33.15
C ASN A 107 16.92 5.01 -32.90
N HIS A 108 15.78 4.58 -32.34
CA HIS A 108 15.52 3.16 -32.13
C HIS A 108 15.35 2.41 -33.45
N LEU A 109 14.67 3.01 -34.43
CA LEU A 109 14.56 2.43 -35.77
C LEU A 109 15.94 2.16 -36.40
N THR A 110 16.82 3.16 -36.42
CA THR A 110 18.14 3.06 -37.07
C THR A 110 19.11 2.18 -36.31
N HIS A 111 19.15 2.27 -34.98
CA HIS A 111 20.20 1.60 -34.20
C HIS A 111 19.77 0.24 -33.64
N GLN A 112 18.50 0.10 -33.23
CA GLN A 112 17.99 -1.16 -32.68
C GLN A 112 17.46 -2.07 -33.79
N LEU A 113 16.59 -1.56 -34.67
CA LEU A 113 16.02 -2.36 -35.76
C LEU A 113 16.92 -2.42 -37.00
N ARG A 114 17.77 -1.41 -37.21
CA ARG A 114 18.62 -1.26 -38.39
C ARG A 114 17.83 -1.31 -39.70
N LYS A 115 16.70 -0.60 -39.72
CA LYS A 115 15.78 -0.50 -40.85
C LYS A 115 15.61 0.95 -41.29
N THR A 116 15.21 1.12 -42.54
CA THR A 116 14.63 2.36 -43.07
C THR A 116 13.17 2.51 -42.62
N PRO A 117 12.60 3.74 -42.65
CA PRO A 117 11.17 3.94 -42.39
C PRO A 117 10.27 3.07 -43.28
N GLU A 118 10.59 2.97 -44.57
CA GLU A 118 9.80 2.23 -45.55
C GLU A 118 9.78 0.72 -45.24
N GLU A 119 10.92 0.14 -44.87
CA GLU A 119 11.02 -1.27 -44.45
C GLU A 119 10.26 -1.54 -43.15
N HIS A 120 10.25 -0.58 -42.22
CA HIS A 120 9.53 -0.69 -40.96
C HIS A 120 8.02 -0.65 -41.19
N PHE A 121 7.53 0.33 -41.96
CA PHE A 121 6.11 0.48 -42.26
C PHE A 121 5.56 -0.72 -43.01
N LYS A 122 6.30 -1.22 -44.01
CA LYS A 122 5.91 -2.44 -44.73
C LYS A 122 5.74 -3.65 -43.81
N ALA A 123 6.69 -3.87 -42.90
CA ALA A 123 6.62 -5.00 -41.97
C ALA A 123 5.44 -4.86 -40.97
N ILE A 124 5.11 -3.62 -40.59
CA ILE A 124 3.94 -3.34 -39.75
C ILE A 124 2.64 -3.62 -40.51
N GLU A 125 2.52 -3.14 -41.76
CA GLU A 125 1.35 -3.41 -42.62
C GLU A 125 1.12 -4.92 -42.79
N GLU A 126 2.17 -5.69 -43.09
CA GLU A 126 2.10 -7.14 -43.22
C GLU A 126 1.54 -7.80 -41.93
N THR A 127 1.98 -7.32 -40.76
CA THR A 127 1.53 -7.82 -39.45
C THR A 127 0.06 -7.46 -39.18
N ILE A 128 -0.35 -6.22 -39.50
CA ILE A 128 -1.74 -5.76 -39.35
C ILE A 128 -2.69 -6.54 -40.26
N VAL A 129 -2.29 -6.77 -41.52
CA VAL A 129 -3.06 -7.56 -42.49
C VAL A 129 -3.23 -8.99 -42.01
N GLN A 130 -2.15 -9.61 -41.52
CA GLN A 130 -2.21 -10.97 -40.97
C GLN A 130 -3.14 -11.07 -39.76
N ALA A 131 -3.06 -10.12 -38.82
CA ALA A 131 -3.94 -10.10 -37.66
C ALA A 131 -5.41 -9.95 -38.05
N LYS A 132 -5.72 -9.02 -38.96
CA LYS A 132 -7.07 -8.80 -39.47
C LYS A 132 -7.63 -10.04 -40.17
N ALA A 133 -6.82 -10.74 -40.97
CA ALA A 133 -7.22 -11.98 -41.64
C ALA A 133 -7.60 -13.09 -40.64
N ASN A 134 -7.06 -13.02 -39.42
CA ASN A 134 -7.33 -13.95 -38.32
C ASN A 134 -8.37 -13.43 -37.31
N GLY A 135 -9.06 -12.32 -37.62
CA GLY A 135 -10.08 -11.74 -36.75
C GLY A 135 -9.52 -11.06 -35.49
N ILE A 136 -8.23 -10.69 -35.48
CA ILE A 136 -7.58 -10.00 -34.37
C ILE A 136 -7.59 -8.50 -34.62
N ALA A 137 -8.17 -7.74 -33.69
CA ALA A 137 -8.14 -6.28 -33.69
C ALA A 137 -6.74 -5.78 -33.30
N THR A 138 -6.32 -4.64 -33.84
CA THR A 138 -4.94 -4.13 -33.67
C THR A 138 -4.94 -2.71 -33.12
N ASN A 139 -4.22 -2.51 -32.02
CA ASN A 139 -3.69 -1.22 -31.58
C ASN A 139 -2.18 -1.19 -31.86
N VAL A 140 -1.57 0.01 -31.92
CA VAL A 140 -0.12 0.14 -32.23
C VAL A 140 0.59 1.02 -31.20
N TYR A 141 1.60 0.48 -30.53
CA TYR A 141 2.53 1.24 -29.69
C TYR A 141 3.64 1.88 -30.51
N LEU A 142 3.90 3.17 -30.27
CA LEU A 142 5.07 3.87 -30.78
C LEU A 142 6.12 3.95 -29.65
N GLU A 143 6.79 2.85 -29.34
CA GLU A 143 7.79 2.80 -28.26
C GLU A 143 8.86 3.91 -28.46
N ASP A 144 9.21 4.60 -27.37
CA ASP A 144 10.08 5.78 -27.36
C ASP A 144 9.55 6.98 -28.18
N TRP A 145 8.21 7.10 -28.30
CA TRP A 145 7.55 8.23 -28.96
C TRP A 145 7.96 9.59 -28.39
N SER A 146 8.17 9.71 -27.07
CA SER A 146 8.56 10.98 -26.46
C SER A 146 9.90 11.52 -26.98
N ASN A 147 10.93 10.68 -27.09
CA ASN A 147 12.19 11.06 -27.74
C ASN A 147 12.04 11.19 -29.26
N GLY A 148 11.15 10.41 -29.87
CA GLY A 148 10.75 10.59 -31.27
C GLY A 148 10.27 12.02 -31.53
N MET A 149 9.37 12.55 -30.68
CA MET A 149 8.85 13.91 -30.82
C MET A 149 9.88 15.01 -30.56
N ARG A 150 10.86 14.76 -29.68
CA ARG A 150 11.95 15.71 -29.39
C ARG A 150 13.00 15.76 -30.49
N ASN A 151 13.43 14.60 -30.96
CA ASN A 151 14.65 14.46 -31.76
C ASN A 151 14.37 14.14 -33.24
N SER A 152 13.18 13.63 -33.56
CA SER A 152 12.84 13.15 -34.91
C SER A 152 11.34 13.35 -35.21
N GLN A 153 10.81 14.55 -34.96
CA GLN A 153 9.38 14.85 -35.09
C GLN A 153 8.82 14.53 -36.49
N ASP A 154 9.59 14.79 -37.55
CA ASP A 154 9.17 14.50 -38.92
C ASP A 154 8.97 13.00 -39.16
N TYR A 155 9.82 12.14 -38.60
CA TYR A 155 9.65 10.69 -38.65
C TYR A 155 8.37 10.25 -37.91
N VAL A 156 8.08 10.84 -36.76
CA VAL A 156 6.84 10.54 -36.02
C VAL A 156 5.61 10.87 -36.86
N PHE A 157 5.57 12.04 -37.50
CA PHE A 157 4.45 12.42 -38.36
C PHE A 157 4.36 11.57 -39.63
N GLN A 158 5.50 11.20 -40.24
CA GLN A 158 5.51 10.26 -41.35
C GLN A 158 4.91 8.91 -40.94
N PHE A 159 5.24 8.44 -39.74
CA PHE A 159 4.73 7.18 -39.21
C PHE A 159 3.23 7.25 -38.89
N LEU A 160 2.77 8.35 -38.30
CA LEU A 160 1.34 8.58 -38.05
C LEU A 160 0.54 8.71 -39.35
N ASP A 161 1.06 9.40 -40.36
CA ASP A 161 0.45 9.49 -41.69
C ASP A 161 0.23 8.08 -42.27
N PHE A 162 1.22 7.19 -42.16
CA PHE A 162 1.09 5.79 -42.54
C PHE A 162 0.03 5.05 -41.70
N LEU A 163 0.09 5.13 -40.37
CA LEU A 163 -0.80 4.39 -39.46
C LEU A 163 -2.27 4.80 -39.63
N THR A 164 -2.55 6.07 -39.93
CA THR A 164 -3.94 6.54 -40.15
C THR A 164 -4.62 5.93 -41.38
N GLN A 165 -3.86 5.34 -42.30
CA GLN A 165 -4.38 4.61 -43.45
C GLN A 165 -4.56 3.10 -43.18
N GLN A 166 -4.13 2.62 -42.02
CA GLN A 166 -4.18 1.21 -41.65
C GLN A 166 -5.46 0.90 -40.85
N PRO A 167 -5.97 -0.34 -40.89
CA PRO A 167 -7.18 -0.75 -40.17
C PRO A 167 -6.90 -1.03 -38.68
N ILE A 168 -6.37 -0.03 -37.97
CA ILE A 168 -6.07 -0.10 -36.53
C ILE A 168 -7.17 0.61 -35.73
N GLN A 169 -7.35 0.22 -34.46
CA GLN A 169 -8.31 0.85 -33.56
C GLN A 169 -7.73 2.09 -32.88
N ARG A 170 -6.46 2.02 -32.44
CA ARG A 170 -5.83 3.05 -31.61
C ARG A 170 -4.33 3.15 -31.87
N VAL A 171 -3.79 4.34 -31.64
CA VAL A 171 -2.36 4.62 -31.58
C VAL A 171 -1.98 4.94 -30.13
N LEU A 172 -1.00 4.23 -29.60
CA LEU A 172 -0.59 4.30 -28.21
C LEU A 172 0.74 5.08 -28.14
N LEU A 173 0.75 6.17 -27.38
CA LEU A 173 1.83 7.15 -27.31
C LEU A 173 2.58 7.05 -25.96
N PRO A 174 3.60 6.17 -25.86
CA PRO A 174 4.36 6.01 -24.63
C PRO A 174 5.43 7.08 -24.46
N ASP A 175 5.43 7.72 -23.28
CA ASP A 175 6.61 8.38 -22.74
C ASP A 175 7.49 7.34 -22.05
N THR A 176 8.13 6.49 -22.84
CA THR A 176 8.82 5.25 -22.40
C THR A 176 9.84 5.46 -21.30
N LEU A 177 10.49 6.62 -21.27
CA LEU A 177 11.51 6.96 -20.27
C LEU A 177 11.03 8.01 -19.25
N GLY A 178 9.73 8.36 -19.27
CA GLY A 178 9.13 9.35 -18.37
C GLY A 178 9.76 10.74 -18.50
N VAL A 179 10.26 11.09 -19.69
CA VAL A 179 11.15 12.24 -19.90
C VAL A 179 10.40 13.52 -20.22
N LEU A 180 9.11 13.47 -20.59
CA LEU A 180 8.37 14.66 -20.99
C LEU A 180 8.04 15.54 -19.78
N THR A 181 8.15 16.85 -19.98
CA THR A 181 7.53 17.81 -19.07
C THR A 181 6.03 17.96 -19.38
N PRO A 182 5.21 18.40 -18.41
CA PRO A 182 3.77 18.62 -18.62
C PRO A 182 3.49 19.49 -19.87
N LYS A 183 4.24 20.58 -20.01
CA LYS A 183 4.16 21.47 -21.17
C LYS A 183 4.47 20.78 -22.50
N GLU A 184 5.51 19.95 -22.56
CA GLU A 184 5.84 19.21 -23.78
C GLU A 184 4.77 18.17 -24.12
N THR A 185 4.26 17.47 -23.10
CA THR A 185 3.15 16.52 -23.25
C THR A 185 1.96 17.19 -23.91
N HIS A 186 1.51 18.33 -23.37
CA HIS A 186 0.42 19.12 -23.94
C HIS A 186 0.70 19.53 -25.39
N GLN A 187 1.89 20.09 -25.65
CA GLN A 187 2.26 20.60 -26.97
C GLN A 187 2.35 19.50 -28.03
N TYR A 188 2.95 18.37 -27.72
CA TYR A 188 3.13 17.27 -28.66
C TYR A 188 1.81 16.58 -28.97
N ILE A 189 1.00 16.30 -27.95
CA ILE A 189 -0.30 15.66 -28.14
C ILE A 189 -1.27 16.60 -28.87
N SER A 190 -1.30 17.89 -28.53
CA SER A 190 -2.15 18.86 -29.22
C SER A 190 -1.86 18.92 -30.72
N LYS A 191 -0.58 18.89 -31.12
CA LYS A 191 -0.18 18.84 -32.54
C LYS A 191 -0.68 17.57 -33.24
N ILE A 192 -0.60 16.42 -32.57
CA ILE A 192 -1.04 15.13 -33.12
C ILE A 192 -2.56 15.10 -33.25
N VAL A 193 -3.29 15.39 -32.18
CA VAL A 193 -4.76 15.37 -32.16
C VAL A 193 -5.34 16.38 -33.15
N ALA A 194 -4.77 17.58 -33.26
CA ALA A 194 -5.21 18.57 -34.24
C ALA A 194 -5.02 18.12 -35.70
N ARG A 195 -3.94 17.35 -35.99
CA ARG A 195 -3.66 16.84 -37.34
C ARG A 195 -4.49 15.60 -37.67
N TYR A 196 -4.80 14.77 -36.69
CA TYR A 196 -5.52 13.50 -36.87
C TYR A 196 -6.80 13.44 -36.00
N PRO A 197 -7.78 14.32 -36.22
CA PRO A 197 -8.94 14.47 -35.32
C PRO A 197 -9.87 13.24 -35.25
N ASN A 198 -9.75 12.32 -36.22
CA ASN A 198 -10.56 11.10 -36.29
C ASN A 198 -9.83 9.86 -35.78
N THR A 199 -8.61 10.00 -35.27
CA THR A 199 -7.78 8.90 -34.76
C THR A 199 -7.84 8.84 -33.25
N HIS A 200 -8.02 7.64 -32.70
CA HIS A 200 -8.01 7.40 -31.25
C HIS A 200 -6.56 7.31 -30.75
N PHE A 201 -6.23 8.13 -29.76
CA PHE A 201 -4.88 8.21 -29.18
C PHE A 201 -4.93 7.94 -27.68
N ASP A 202 -4.11 7.00 -27.24
CA ASP A 202 -3.89 6.73 -25.82
C ASP A 202 -2.54 7.28 -25.38
N PHE A 203 -2.47 7.77 -24.14
CA PHE A 203 -1.22 8.20 -23.52
C PHE A 203 -0.75 7.18 -22.48
N HIS A 204 0.54 6.86 -22.53
CA HIS A 204 1.19 5.93 -21.60
C HIS A 204 2.40 6.60 -20.94
N GLY A 205 2.21 7.14 -19.74
CA GLY A 205 3.23 7.91 -19.04
C GLY A 205 4.01 7.09 -18.02
N HIS A 206 5.33 6.95 -18.20
CA HIS A 206 6.23 6.49 -17.14
C HIS A 206 6.53 7.60 -16.13
N ASN A 207 7.06 7.19 -14.96
CA ASN A 207 7.21 8.06 -13.79
C ASN A 207 8.68 8.33 -13.38
N ASP A 208 9.64 8.22 -14.29
CA ASP A 208 11.08 8.38 -14.00
C ASP A 208 11.44 9.71 -13.29
N TYR A 209 10.72 10.80 -13.56
CA TYR A 209 10.89 12.11 -12.92
C TYR A 209 9.75 12.49 -11.96
N ASP A 210 8.88 11.55 -11.61
CA ASP A 210 7.68 11.77 -10.78
C ASP A 210 6.66 12.76 -11.40
N LEU A 211 6.65 12.87 -12.74
CA LEU A 211 5.78 13.78 -13.51
C LEU A 211 4.58 13.08 -14.16
N SER A 212 4.42 11.76 -14.01
CA SER A 212 3.46 10.96 -14.78
C SER A 212 2.01 11.44 -14.63
N VAL A 213 1.56 11.74 -13.42
CA VAL A 213 0.18 12.20 -13.15
C VAL A 213 -0.07 13.57 -13.78
N SER A 214 0.89 14.49 -13.71
CA SER A 214 0.78 15.80 -14.35
C SER A 214 0.80 15.69 -15.87
N ASN A 215 1.65 14.82 -16.43
CA ASN A 215 1.67 14.54 -17.86
C ASN A 215 0.35 13.93 -18.34
N VAL A 216 -0.27 13.06 -17.55
CA VAL A 216 -1.60 12.51 -17.86
C VAL A 216 -2.65 13.61 -17.95
N MET A 217 -2.69 14.55 -17.00
CA MET A 217 -3.63 15.68 -17.07
C MET A 217 -3.46 16.47 -18.37
N GLU A 218 -2.22 16.81 -18.72
CA GLU A 218 -1.91 17.56 -19.93
C GLU A 218 -2.22 16.78 -21.22
N ALA A 219 -2.02 15.46 -21.22
CA ALA A 219 -2.41 14.60 -22.33
C ALA A 219 -3.92 14.60 -22.54
N LEU A 220 -4.68 14.56 -21.46
CA LEU A 220 -6.13 14.63 -21.49
C LEU A 220 -6.61 15.99 -21.99
N GLU A 221 -6.10 17.10 -21.44
CA GLU A 221 -6.41 18.45 -21.91
C GLU A 221 -6.08 18.64 -23.39
N ALA A 222 -4.98 18.06 -23.86
CA ALA A 222 -4.56 18.09 -25.26
C ALA A 222 -5.40 17.19 -26.20
N GLY A 223 -6.33 16.40 -25.66
CA GLY A 223 -7.31 15.67 -26.45
C GLY A 223 -7.08 14.17 -26.57
N CYS A 224 -6.22 13.53 -25.76
CA CYS A 224 -6.15 12.06 -25.71
C CYS A 224 -7.49 11.42 -25.34
N HIS A 225 -7.71 10.21 -25.85
CA HIS A 225 -8.97 9.46 -25.74
C HIS A 225 -8.89 8.35 -24.69
N GLY A 226 -7.69 7.89 -24.36
CA GLY A 226 -7.46 6.90 -23.31
C GLY A 226 -6.12 7.05 -22.60
N LEU A 227 -5.97 6.31 -21.51
CA LEU A 227 -4.79 6.31 -20.65
C LEU A 227 -4.38 4.89 -20.29
N HIS A 228 -3.07 4.67 -20.17
CA HIS A 228 -2.51 3.43 -19.65
C HIS A 228 -2.00 3.66 -18.23
N LEU A 229 -2.51 2.89 -17.27
CA LEU A 229 -2.22 3.06 -15.85
C LEU A 229 -1.86 1.72 -15.24
N THR A 230 -1.20 1.74 -14.08
CA THR A 230 -0.97 0.53 -13.29
C THR A 230 -1.39 0.73 -11.83
N VAL A 231 -1.88 -0.35 -11.23
CA VAL A 231 -2.08 -0.44 -9.79
C VAL A 231 -0.74 -0.20 -9.11
N ASN A 232 -0.76 0.64 -8.07
CA ASN A 232 0.40 1.04 -7.30
C ASN A 232 1.53 1.76 -8.08
N GLY A 233 1.31 2.14 -9.34
CA GLY A 233 2.36 2.73 -10.19
C GLY A 233 3.47 1.75 -10.50
N MET A 234 3.15 0.46 -10.59
CA MET A 234 4.09 -0.60 -10.96
C MET A 234 4.55 -0.45 -12.42
N GLY A 235 5.74 -0.97 -12.72
CA GLY A 235 6.35 -0.92 -14.05
C GLY A 235 7.88 -0.98 -13.95
N GLU A 236 8.54 -0.91 -15.10
CA GLU A 236 10.00 -0.79 -15.14
C GLU A 236 10.49 0.47 -14.40
N ARG A 237 11.65 0.39 -13.75
CA ARG A 237 12.35 1.51 -13.09
C ARG A 237 11.48 2.20 -12.02
N ALA A 238 11.02 3.42 -12.29
CA ALA A 238 10.14 4.18 -11.41
C ALA A 238 8.64 3.88 -11.64
N GLY A 239 8.34 3.03 -12.62
CA GLY A 239 7.00 2.56 -12.94
C GLY A 239 6.19 3.50 -13.81
N ASN A 240 4.88 3.29 -13.81
CA ASN A 240 3.90 4.01 -14.62
C ASN A 240 3.08 5.00 -13.80
N ALA A 241 2.29 5.83 -14.51
CA ALA A 241 1.24 6.64 -13.91
C ALA A 241 0.34 5.79 -12.98
N PRO A 242 0.30 6.09 -11.66
CA PRO A 242 -0.40 5.27 -10.68
C PRO A 242 -1.91 5.43 -10.80
N LEU A 243 -2.62 4.33 -11.04
CA LEU A 243 -4.06 4.30 -11.32
C LEU A 243 -4.88 5.07 -10.26
N ALA A 244 -4.66 4.81 -8.97
CA ALA A 244 -5.44 5.44 -7.92
C ALA A 244 -5.27 6.96 -7.85
N SER A 245 -4.04 7.47 -7.99
CA SER A 245 -3.78 8.92 -7.94
C SER A 245 -4.30 9.61 -9.19
N THR A 246 -4.10 9.00 -10.36
CA THR A 246 -4.58 9.53 -11.64
C THR A 246 -6.10 9.65 -11.67
N ILE A 247 -6.84 8.61 -11.26
CA ILE A 247 -8.31 8.64 -11.28
C ILE A 247 -8.85 9.68 -10.30
N ALA A 248 -8.28 9.80 -9.10
CA ALA A 248 -8.69 10.83 -8.14
C ALA A 248 -8.46 12.24 -8.71
N VAL A 249 -7.31 12.47 -9.34
CA VAL A 249 -6.98 13.77 -9.96
C VAL A 249 -7.92 14.10 -11.12
N ILE A 250 -8.25 13.14 -11.98
CA ILE A 250 -9.20 13.35 -13.09
C ILE A 250 -10.57 13.77 -12.53
N ASN A 251 -11.09 13.01 -11.58
CA ASN A 251 -12.41 13.26 -11.01
C ASN A 251 -12.49 14.60 -10.24
N ASP A 252 -11.40 15.05 -9.63
CA ASP A 252 -11.39 16.25 -8.79
C ASP A 252 -11.06 17.52 -9.58
N PHE A 253 -10.24 17.43 -10.63
CA PHE A 253 -9.69 18.59 -11.32
C PHE A 253 -10.09 18.72 -12.80
N LEU A 254 -10.64 17.67 -13.42
CA LEU A 254 -11.05 17.66 -14.84
C LEU A 254 -12.55 17.33 -14.99
N PRO A 255 -13.45 18.23 -14.54
CA PRO A 255 -14.90 17.95 -14.48
C PRO A 255 -15.55 17.73 -15.86
N GLU A 256 -14.88 18.10 -16.94
CA GLU A 256 -15.28 17.83 -18.32
C GLU A 256 -14.88 16.43 -18.82
N ILE A 257 -14.20 15.63 -18.00
CA ILE A 257 -13.75 14.27 -18.32
C ILE A 257 -14.35 13.27 -17.32
N GLU A 258 -14.84 12.15 -17.85
CA GLU A 258 -15.37 11.06 -17.05
C GLU A 258 -14.58 9.77 -17.26
N THR A 259 -14.44 8.98 -16.20
CA THR A 259 -13.88 7.61 -16.26
C THR A 259 -14.91 6.63 -15.70
N ARG A 260 -14.80 5.36 -16.10
CA ARG A 260 -15.67 4.28 -15.57
C ARG A 260 -15.13 3.62 -14.31
N VAL A 261 -13.93 4.02 -13.87
CA VAL A 261 -13.22 3.37 -12.78
C VAL A 261 -13.95 3.58 -11.46
N GLN A 262 -14.20 2.48 -10.75
CA GLN A 262 -14.86 2.47 -9.46
C GLN A 262 -13.87 2.82 -8.34
N GLU A 263 -13.84 4.08 -7.91
CA GLU A 263 -12.89 4.56 -6.90
C GLU A 263 -12.95 3.81 -5.57
N SER A 264 -14.14 3.36 -5.16
CA SER A 264 -14.33 2.60 -3.92
C SER A 264 -13.59 1.25 -3.90
N SER A 265 -13.17 0.75 -5.07
CA SER A 265 -12.44 -0.52 -5.21
C SER A 265 -10.92 -0.31 -5.21
N LEU A 266 -10.42 0.93 -5.34
CA LEU A 266 -8.99 1.22 -5.53
C LEU A 266 -8.11 0.69 -4.40
N TYR A 267 -8.50 0.92 -3.14
CA TYR A 267 -7.70 0.47 -2.00
C TYR A 267 -7.66 -1.05 -1.88
N LYS A 268 -8.80 -1.73 -2.08
CA LYS A 268 -8.90 -3.20 -2.04
C LYS A 268 -7.99 -3.83 -3.10
N VAL A 269 -8.08 -3.36 -4.35
CA VAL A 269 -7.28 -3.88 -5.46
C VAL A 269 -5.80 -3.60 -5.22
N SER A 270 -5.45 -2.39 -4.78
CA SER A 270 -4.08 -2.00 -4.40
C SER A 270 -3.46 -2.94 -3.36
N LYS A 271 -4.19 -3.23 -2.27
CA LYS A 271 -3.72 -4.15 -1.22
C LYS A 271 -3.57 -5.58 -1.74
N LEU A 272 -4.50 -6.07 -2.55
CA LEU A 272 -4.41 -7.42 -3.09
C LEU A 272 -3.21 -7.59 -4.04
N VAL A 273 -2.98 -6.62 -4.93
CA VAL A 273 -1.79 -6.60 -5.80
C VAL A 273 -0.52 -6.60 -4.94
N SER A 274 -0.47 -5.77 -3.89
CA SER A 274 0.67 -5.75 -2.96
C SER A 274 0.88 -7.10 -2.27
N THR A 275 -0.20 -7.79 -1.87
CA THR A 275 -0.13 -9.13 -1.27
C THR A 275 0.38 -10.20 -2.23
N PHE A 276 -0.09 -10.24 -3.47
CA PHE A 276 0.35 -11.23 -4.46
C PHE A 276 1.80 -11.00 -4.91
N THR A 277 2.19 -9.75 -5.09
CA THR A 277 3.51 -9.41 -5.66
C THR A 277 4.61 -9.24 -4.61
N GLY A 278 4.23 -9.04 -3.34
CA GLY A 278 5.17 -8.58 -2.31
C GLY A 278 5.64 -7.13 -2.51
N PHE A 279 5.18 -6.44 -3.56
CA PHE A 279 5.51 -5.04 -3.79
C PHE A 279 4.79 -4.15 -2.79
N GLY A 280 5.51 -3.67 -1.78
CA GLY A 280 4.97 -2.88 -0.69
C GLY A 280 4.42 -1.53 -1.15
N ILE A 281 3.31 -1.11 -0.55
CA ILE A 281 2.75 0.24 -0.75
C ILE A 281 3.44 1.20 0.22
N PRO A 282 4.16 2.24 -0.25
CA PRO A 282 4.70 3.26 0.63
C PRO A 282 3.60 3.87 1.50
N ALA A 283 3.86 4.04 2.80
CA ALA A 283 2.85 4.51 3.74
C ALA A 283 2.30 5.90 3.37
N ASN A 284 3.09 6.73 2.70
CA ASN A 284 2.72 8.06 2.21
C ASN A 284 2.24 8.08 0.74
N LYS A 285 2.05 6.93 0.07
CA LYS A 285 1.59 6.90 -1.33
C LYS A 285 0.19 7.50 -1.45
N PRO A 286 -0.07 8.47 -2.34
CA PRO A 286 -1.39 9.11 -2.44
C PRO A 286 -2.53 8.09 -2.64
N ILE A 287 -3.69 8.39 -2.06
CA ILE A 287 -4.94 7.60 -2.09
C ILE A 287 -4.87 6.24 -1.37
N VAL A 288 -3.82 5.44 -1.58
CA VAL A 288 -3.77 4.04 -1.11
C VAL A 288 -2.78 3.78 0.03
N GLY A 289 -1.89 4.73 0.34
CA GLY A 289 -0.93 4.62 1.44
C GLY A 289 -1.59 4.69 2.82
N GLU A 290 -1.06 3.96 3.80
CA GLU A 290 -1.59 3.87 5.18
C GLU A 290 -1.76 5.24 5.86
N ASN A 291 -0.89 6.21 5.59
CA ASN A 291 -0.87 7.50 6.27
C ASN A 291 -1.72 8.59 5.61
N VAL A 292 -2.23 8.39 4.39
CA VAL A 292 -2.87 9.46 3.59
C VAL A 292 -4.09 10.07 4.29
N PHE A 293 -4.85 9.24 5.01
CA PHE A 293 -6.06 9.64 5.72
C PHE A 293 -5.90 9.59 7.24
N THR A 294 -4.66 9.68 7.71
CA THR A 294 -4.31 9.58 9.13
C THR A 294 -3.84 10.92 9.66
N GLN A 295 -4.57 11.47 10.63
CA GLN A 295 -4.26 12.77 11.23
C GLN A 295 -3.38 12.59 12.46
N THR A 296 -2.18 13.17 12.41
CA THR A 296 -1.15 13.01 13.46
C THR A 296 -1.07 14.19 14.43
N ALA A 297 -1.31 15.41 13.96
CA ALA A 297 -1.26 16.62 14.78
C ALA A 297 -2.61 16.84 15.48
N GLY A 298 -2.59 16.95 16.81
CA GLY A 298 -3.80 17.26 17.60
C GLY A 298 -4.52 18.54 17.19
N ILE A 299 -3.80 19.53 16.63
CA ILE A 299 -4.39 20.77 16.09
C ILE A 299 -5.28 20.49 14.88
N HIS A 300 -4.90 19.54 14.01
CA HIS A 300 -5.70 19.18 12.85
C HIS A 300 -6.97 18.43 13.27
N ALA A 301 -6.85 17.50 14.22
CA ALA A 301 -7.99 16.78 14.77
C ALA A 301 -8.97 17.71 15.52
N ASP A 302 -8.47 18.71 16.25
CA ASP A 302 -9.27 19.75 16.89
C ASP A 302 -9.98 20.66 15.87
N GLY A 303 -9.28 21.09 14.82
CA GLY A 303 -9.86 21.88 13.74
C GLY A 303 -10.98 21.14 13.00
N ASP A 304 -10.82 19.84 12.78
CA ASP A 304 -11.86 19.01 12.17
C ASP A 304 -13.08 18.85 13.07
N ASN A 305 -12.88 18.66 14.38
CA ASN A 305 -13.98 18.58 15.35
C ASN A 305 -14.78 19.87 15.47
N LYS A 306 -14.13 21.04 15.31
CA LYS A 306 -14.79 22.34 15.46
C LYS A 306 -15.63 22.71 14.25
N ASN A 307 -15.10 22.54 13.04
CA ASN A 307 -15.82 22.91 11.83
C ASN A 307 -15.26 22.24 10.56
N ASN A 308 -14.69 21.04 10.66
CA ASN A 308 -14.14 20.31 9.51
C ASN A 308 -13.09 21.15 8.74
N LEU A 309 -12.25 21.91 9.46
CA LEU A 309 -11.40 22.95 8.88
C LEU A 309 -10.29 22.41 7.96
N TYR A 310 -9.87 21.16 8.13
CA TYR A 310 -8.84 20.51 7.30
C TYR A 310 -9.46 19.48 6.35
N PHE A 311 -10.72 19.71 5.96
CA PHE A 311 -11.42 18.91 4.98
C PHE A 311 -10.81 19.05 3.57
N ASN A 312 -10.73 17.92 2.86
CA ASN A 312 -10.49 17.86 1.43
C ASN A 312 -11.50 16.89 0.79
N ASP A 313 -11.67 16.99 -0.53
CA ASP A 313 -12.58 16.12 -1.30
C ASP A 313 -12.09 14.66 -1.37
N LEU A 314 -10.86 14.42 -0.91
CA LEU A 314 -10.29 13.09 -0.71
C LEU A 314 -10.82 12.48 0.60
N LEU A 315 -12.10 12.12 0.60
CA LEU A 315 -12.70 11.34 1.68
C LEU A 315 -12.22 9.88 1.62
N PRO A 316 -11.74 9.26 2.72
CA PRO A 316 -11.33 7.86 2.66
C PRO A 316 -12.47 6.92 2.26
N GLU A 317 -13.71 7.24 2.63
CA GLU A 317 -14.90 6.44 2.31
C GLU A 317 -15.12 6.33 0.78
N ARG A 318 -14.77 7.38 0.04
CA ARG A 318 -14.79 7.40 -1.45
C ARG A 318 -13.91 6.30 -2.04
N PHE A 319 -12.81 5.96 -1.37
CA PHE A 319 -11.82 4.98 -1.82
C PHE A 319 -11.94 3.62 -1.13
N GLY A 320 -13.07 3.35 -0.45
CA GLY A 320 -13.29 2.10 0.28
C GLY A 320 -12.47 2.00 1.57
N ARG A 321 -12.08 3.14 2.14
CA ARG A 321 -11.28 3.25 3.37
C ARG A 321 -12.10 3.91 4.49
N LYS A 322 -11.49 3.99 5.68
CA LYS A 322 -12.02 4.71 6.84
C LYS A 322 -10.98 5.69 7.34
N ARG A 323 -11.39 6.85 7.87
CA ARG A 323 -10.49 7.74 8.60
C ARG A 323 -9.87 7.00 9.79
N GLN A 324 -8.62 7.31 10.07
CA GLN A 324 -7.90 6.80 11.24
C GLN A 324 -7.26 7.96 11.99
N TYR A 325 -7.21 7.86 13.31
CA TYR A 325 -6.62 8.88 14.17
C TYR A 325 -5.41 8.27 14.88
N ALA A 326 -4.22 8.84 14.65
CA ALA A 326 -2.99 8.29 15.20
C ALA A 326 -2.97 8.37 16.74
N LEU A 327 -2.36 7.36 17.37
CA LEU A 327 -2.07 7.27 18.80
C LEU A 327 -0.55 7.29 19.01
N GLY A 328 -0.05 8.32 19.68
CA GLY A 328 1.38 8.49 19.99
C GLY A 328 1.70 9.88 20.54
N LYS A 329 2.98 10.24 20.53
CA LYS A 329 3.53 11.50 21.08
C LYS A 329 2.76 12.77 20.65
N THR A 330 2.30 12.84 19.40
CA THR A 330 1.62 14.03 18.86
C THR A 330 0.11 14.00 19.00
N SER A 331 -0.44 12.93 19.58
CA SER A 331 -1.87 12.76 19.77
C SER A 331 -2.39 13.68 20.87
N GLY A 332 -3.42 14.46 20.54
CA GLY A 332 -4.13 15.28 21.52
C GLY A 332 -5.35 14.55 22.10
N LYS A 333 -6.03 15.20 23.06
CA LYS A 333 -7.30 14.75 23.64
C LYS A 333 -8.32 14.35 22.56
N ALA A 334 -8.40 15.11 21.47
CA ALA A 334 -9.30 14.85 20.35
C ALA A 334 -9.05 13.49 19.66
N ASN A 335 -7.78 13.13 19.43
CA ASN A 335 -7.40 11.85 18.81
C ASN A 335 -7.84 10.66 19.68
N ILE A 336 -7.67 10.77 21.00
CA ILE A 336 -8.05 9.71 21.95
C ILE A 336 -9.57 9.56 21.99
N LEU A 337 -10.30 10.66 22.12
CA LEU A 337 -11.76 10.64 22.15
C LEU A 337 -12.35 9.97 20.89
N LYS A 338 -11.78 10.23 19.71
CA LYS A 338 -12.22 9.57 18.47
C LYS A 338 -11.96 8.07 18.47
N ASN A 339 -10.76 7.63 18.86
CA ASN A 339 -10.45 6.21 18.97
C ASN A 339 -11.35 5.49 19.99
N LEU A 340 -11.61 6.12 21.15
CA LEU A 340 -12.54 5.61 22.17
C LEU A 340 -13.96 5.47 21.61
N GLN A 341 -14.45 6.50 20.91
CA GLN A 341 -15.78 6.49 20.28
C GLN A 341 -15.91 5.34 19.28
N GLU A 342 -14.88 5.08 18.46
CA GLU A 342 -14.90 3.96 17.52
C GLU A 342 -14.82 2.58 18.18
N LEU A 343 -14.31 2.49 19.41
CA LEU A 343 -14.34 1.27 20.23
C LEU A 343 -15.62 1.15 21.06
N GLY A 344 -16.51 2.16 21.02
CA GLY A 344 -17.70 2.22 21.88
C GLY A 344 -17.38 2.46 23.36
N LEU A 345 -16.21 3.01 23.67
CA LEU A 345 -15.76 3.30 25.03
C LEU A 345 -16.03 4.77 25.39
N THR A 346 -16.38 5.00 26.66
CA THR A 346 -16.53 6.35 27.22
C THR A 346 -15.73 6.46 28.50
N LEU A 347 -14.98 7.56 28.62
CA LEU A 347 -14.15 7.89 29.78
C LEU A 347 -14.48 9.31 30.23
N ASN A 348 -14.35 9.60 31.53
CA ASN A 348 -14.48 10.96 32.03
C ASN A 348 -13.24 11.82 31.71
N GLU A 349 -13.29 13.12 31.94
CA GLU A 349 -12.20 14.02 31.52
C GLU A 349 -10.85 13.73 32.19
N ASP A 350 -10.86 13.35 33.47
CA ASP A 350 -9.65 13.03 34.22
C ASP A 350 -9.01 11.73 33.72
N GLU A 351 -9.83 10.73 33.39
CA GLU A 351 -9.39 9.46 32.80
C GLU A 351 -8.79 9.66 31.41
N VAL A 352 -9.46 10.44 30.55
CA VAL A 352 -8.95 10.78 29.21
C VAL A 352 -7.60 11.47 29.31
N LYS A 353 -7.42 12.38 30.28
CA LYS A 353 -6.14 13.06 30.50
C LYS A 353 -5.03 12.07 30.84
N LYS A 354 -5.25 11.17 31.80
CA LYS A 354 -4.25 10.16 32.20
C LYS A 354 -3.91 9.20 31.05
N VAL A 355 -4.90 8.75 30.30
CA VAL A 355 -4.68 7.88 29.12
C VAL A 355 -3.89 8.65 28.05
N THR A 356 -4.15 9.94 27.86
CA THR A 356 -3.38 10.81 26.94
C THR A 356 -1.93 10.91 27.34
N GLU A 357 -1.65 11.19 28.62
CA GLU A 357 -0.28 11.25 29.14
C GLU A 357 0.44 9.91 28.95
N ARG A 358 -0.23 8.79 29.22
CA ARG A 358 0.35 7.45 29.03
C ARG A 358 0.70 7.16 27.58
N ILE A 359 -0.15 7.51 26.62
CA ILE A 359 0.13 7.33 25.19
C ILE A 359 1.30 8.21 24.73
N ILE A 360 1.42 9.43 25.27
CA ILE A 360 2.55 10.31 24.97
C ILE A 360 3.85 9.70 25.49
N GLU A 361 3.87 9.18 26.72
CA GLU A 361 5.04 8.50 27.30
C GLU A 361 5.49 7.29 26.46
N LEU A 362 4.55 6.45 26.02
CA LEU A 362 4.84 5.30 25.15
C LEU A 362 5.40 5.79 23.79
N GLY A 363 4.80 6.84 23.23
CA GLY A 363 5.28 7.47 22.00
C GLY A 363 6.69 8.07 22.11
N ASP A 364 7.04 8.67 23.25
CA ASP A 364 8.39 9.22 23.50
C ASP A 364 9.46 8.13 23.56
N LYS A 365 9.07 6.90 23.95
CA LYS A 365 9.93 5.71 23.89
C LYS A 365 10.00 5.07 22.49
N LYS A 366 9.34 5.66 21.48
CA LYS A 366 9.16 5.11 20.13
C LYS A 366 8.39 3.79 20.11
N GLU A 367 7.59 3.52 21.14
CA GLU A 367 6.68 2.38 21.16
C GLU A 367 5.47 2.70 20.26
N LYS A 368 5.10 1.75 19.41
CA LYS A 368 3.97 1.92 18.50
C LYS A 368 2.68 1.61 19.25
N VAL A 369 1.83 2.61 19.40
CA VAL A 369 0.50 2.45 20.00
C VAL A 369 -0.54 2.32 18.89
N THR A 370 -1.28 1.23 18.90
CA THR A 370 -2.39 0.92 18.00
C THR A 370 -3.72 1.13 18.71
N LYS A 371 -4.81 1.11 17.94
CA LYS A 371 -6.15 1.22 18.50
C LYS A 371 -6.50 -0.01 19.34
N GLU A 372 -6.00 -1.16 18.94
CA GLU A 372 -6.14 -2.44 19.62
C GLU A 372 -5.42 -2.46 20.98
N ASP A 373 -4.38 -1.64 21.16
CA ASP A 373 -3.68 -1.46 22.44
C ASP A 373 -4.49 -0.62 23.45
N LEU A 374 -5.44 0.19 22.97
CA LEU A 374 -6.11 1.21 23.79
C LEU A 374 -6.86 0.61 25.00
N PRO A 375 -7.63 -0.49 24.90
CA PRO A 375 -8.26 -1.11 26.07
C PRO A 375 -7.26 -1.54 27.15
N TYR A 376 -6.09 -2.02 26.74
CA TYR A 376 -5.03 -2.45 27.66
C TYR A 376 -4.38 -1.26 28.37
N ILE A 377 -4.16 -0.17 27.64
CA ILE A 377 -3.64 1.08 28.21
C ILE A 377 -4.65 1.68 29.20
N ILE A 378 -5.94 1.67 28.85
CA ILE A 378 -7.01 2.16 29.76
C ILE A 378 -7.00 1.33 31.05
N SER A 379 -7.01 0.00 30.93
CA SER A 379 -6.96 -0.91 32.09
C SER A 379 -5.75 -0.61 32.99
N ASP A 380 -4.56 -0.51 32.40
CA ASP A 380 -3.30 -0.21 33.09
C ASP A 380 -3.35 1.10 33.90
N VAL A 381 -3.90 2.15 33.28
CA VAL A 381 -3.98 3.51 33.85
C VAL A 381 -5.06 3.65 34.92
N LEU A 382 -6.24 3.07 34.70
CA LEU A 382 -7.36 3.20 35.63
C LEU A 382 -7.10 2.42 36.93
N ASP A 383 -6.57 1.20 36.84
CA ASP A 383 -6.23 0.37 38.00
C ASP A 383 -5.17 1.04 38.91
N SER A 384 -4.25 1.80 38.32
CA SER A 384 -3.16 2.46 39.04
C SER A 384 -3.61 3.67 39.87
N SER A 385 -4.81 4.21 39.63
CA SER A 385 -5.27 5.45 40.26
C SER A 385 -6.03 5.28 41.57
N ALA A 386 -6.27 4.04 42.00
CA ALA A 386 -7.06 3.73 43.19
C ALA A 386 -6.25 3.75 44.52
N PHE A 387 -4.91 3.86 44.48
CA PHE A 387 -4.07 3.68 45.68
C PHE A 387 -2.89 4.67 45.76
N GLN A 388 -2.50 5.02 47.00
CA GLN A 388 -1.31 5.84 47.24
C GLN A 388 -0.06 4.97 47.12
N GLN A 389 0.77 5.22 46.09
CA GLN A 389 2.00 4.46 45.88
C GLN A 389 3.00 4.69 47.03
N LYS A 390 3.45 3.59 47.65
CA LYS A 390 4.42 3.55 48.75
C LYS A 390 5.63 2.67 48.45
N VAL A 391 5.54 1.85 47.40
CA VAL A 391 6.58 0.93 46.96
C VAL A 391 6.96 1.27 45.53
N PHE A 392 8.25 1.48 45.27
CA PHE A 392 8.79 1.83 43.97
C PHE A 392 9.95 0.92 43.60
N ILE A 393 9.89 0.27 42.45
CA ILE A 393 11.02 -0.45 41.88
C ILE A 393 11.93 0.59 41.20
N LYS A 394 13.05 0.93 41.85
CA LYS A 394 13.95 2.00 41.39
C LYS A 394 14.81 1.55 40.22
N SER A 395 15.32 0.32 40.27
CA SER A 395 16.10 -0.27 39.18
C SER A 395 16.21 -1.78 39.34
N TYR A 396 16.38 -2.48 38.23
CA TYR A 396 16.73 -3.89 38.22
C TYR A 396 17.70 -4.21 37.07
N VAL A 397 18.52 -5.24 37.27
CA VAL A 397 19.36 -5.84 36.22
C VAL A 397 18.94 -7.30 36.10
N LEU A 398 18.45 -7.70 34.92
CA LEU A 398 18.04 -9.06 34.61
C LEU A 398 19.09 -9.69 33.69
N THR A 399 19.71 -10.78 34.15
CA THR A 399 20.71 -11.50 33.36
C THR A 399 20.15 -12.85 32.95
N HIS A 400 20.13 -13.11 31.64
CA HIS A 400 19.83 -14.43 31.07
C HIS A 400 20.88 -14.79 30.04
N ALA A 401 21.49 -15.95 30.21
CA ALA A 401 22.48 -16.47 29.27
C ALA A 401 22.35 -17.98 29.17
N LYS A 402 22.42 -18.51 27.95
CA LYS A 402 22.32 -19.95 27.70
C LYS A 402 23.43 -20.68 28.45
N GLY A 403 23.06 -21.63 29.30
CA GLY A 403 23.99 -22.42 30.13
C GLY A 403 24.32 -21.82 31.49
N LEU A 404 23.82 -20.61 31.81
CA LEU A 404 23.91 -20.00 33.14
C LEU A 404 22.52 -19.92 33.78
N LYS A 405 22.47 -19.95 35.12
CA LYS A 405 21.22 -19.70 35.84
C LYS A 405 20.84 -18.22 35.70
N PRO A 406 19.58 -17.91 35.34
CA PRO A 406 19.07 -16.54 35.36
C PRO A 406 19.30 -15.87 36.71
N SER A 407 19.63 -14.58 36.70
CA SER A 407 19.83 -13.80 37.91
C SER A 407 19.24 -12.40 37.82
N THR A 408 18.95 -11.83 38.99
CA THR A 408 18.43 -10.48 39.14
C THR A 408 19.16 -9.74 40.24
N THR A 409 19.51 -8.48 39.99
CA THR A 409 19.82 -7.49 41.04
C THR A 409 18.68 -6.48 41.08
N LEU A 410 18.13 -6.20 42.25
CA LEU A 410 16.95 -5.36 42.45
C LEU A 410 17.25 -4.27 43.46
N SER A 411 16.90 -3.02 43.13
CA SER A 411 16.81 -1.89 44.04
C SER A 411 15.36 -1.44 44.14
N ILE A 412 14.79 -1.47 45.35
CA ILE A 412 13.40 -1.14 45.63
C ILE A 412 13.32 -0.15 46.79
N GLU A 413 12.43 0.82 46.68
CA GLU A 413 12.09 1.76 47.74
C GLU A 413 10.76 1.35 48.36
N ILE A 414 10.73 1.14 49.68
CA ILE A 414 9.52 0.79 50.43
C ILE A 414 9.38 1.83 51.55
N GLU A 415 8.28 2.59 51.55
CA GLU A 415 7.98 3.62 52.55
C GLU A 415 9.15 4.61 52.76
N GLY A 416 9.82 4.99 51.66
CA GLY A 416 10.95 5.92 51.67
C GLY A 416 12.32 5.32 52.01
N LYS A 417 12.42 4.01 52.24
CA LYS A 417 13.69 3.30 52.50
C LYS A 417 14.10 2.46 51.30
N ILE A 418 15.36 2.56 50.89
CA ILE A 418 15.93 1.81 49.77
C ILE A 418 16.50 0.48 50.27
N PHE A 419 16.17 -0.60 49.58
CA PHE A 419 16.67 -1.96 49.79
C PHE A 419 17.27 -2.49 48.49
N GLU A 420 18.37 -3.22 48.60
CA GLU A 420 19.06 -3.83 47.47
C GLU A 420 19.32 -5.31 47.75
N GLU A 421 18.95 -6.17 46.80
CA GLU A 421 19.19 -7.61 46.88
C GLU A 421 19.47 -8.20 45.51
N ASN A 422 20.07 -9.38 45.51
CA ASN A 422 20.25 -10.18 44.32
C ASN A 422 19.84 -11.63 44.53
N ALA A 423 19.38 -12.29 43.47
CA ALA A 423 19.02 -13.69 43.50
C ALA A 423 19.18 -14.37 42.14
N GLN A 424 19.15 -15.70 42.17
CA GLN A 424 19.02 -16.56 41.00
C GLN A 424 17.68 -17.27 41.04
N GLY A 425 17.21 -17.72 39.87
CA GLY A 425 15.95 -18.44 39.73
C GLY A 425 15.93 -19.27 38.44
N ASP A 426 14.84 -19.98 38.21
CA ASP A 426 14.66 -20.82 37.02
C ASP A 426 14.37 -19.98 35.75
N GLY A 427 13.87 -18.76 35.95
CA GLY A 427 13.67 -17.74 34.93
C GLY A 427 14.00 -16.34 35.46
N GLN A 428 14.04 -15.32 34.59
CA GLN A 428 14.33 -13.94 35.01
C GLN A 428 13.29 -13.42 36.01
N PHE A 429 12.00 -13.70 35.78
CA PHE A 429 10.94 -13.29 36.70
C PHE A 429 11.00 -14.04 38.06
N ASP A 430 11.35 -15.33 38.05
CA ASP A 430 11.53 -16.10 39.29
C ASP A 430 12.74 -15.61 40.10
N ALA A 431 13.84 -15.25 39.44
CA ALA A 431 14.99 -14.62 40.07
C ALA A 431 14.60 -13.27 40.72
N PHE A 432 13.80 -12.46 40.02
CA PHE A 432 13.25 -11.20 40.54
C PHE A 432 12.37 -11.43 41.78
N ILE A 433 11.41 -12.36 41.73
CA ILE A 433 10.55 -12.70 42.88
C ILE A 433 11.37 -13.25 44.05
N THR A 434 12.44 -13.99 43.77
CA THR A 434 13.33 -14.51 44.82
C THR A 434 14.13 -13.40 45.49
N ALA A 435 14.64 -12.42 44.74
CA ALA A 435 15.27 -11.23 45.30
C ALA A 435 14.27 -10.44 46.17
N LEU A 436 13.05 -10.24 45.65
CA LEU A 436 11.98 -9.54 46.36
C LEU A 436 11.59 -10.25 47.67
N LYS A 437 11.52 -11.59 47.67
CA LYS A 437 11.28 -12.40 48.89
C LYS A 437 12.37 -12.17 49.96
N LYS A 438 13.64 -12.03 49.56
CA LYS A 438 14.72 -11.72 50.51
C LYS A 438 14.51 -10.35 51.15
N ILE A 439 14.19 -9.33 50.35
CA ILE A 439 13.91 -7.98 50.85
C ILE A 439 12.71 -7.99 51.80
N TYR A 440 11.61 -8.62 51.42
CA TYR A 440 10.40 -8.67 52.24
C TYR A 440 10.61 -9.43 53.56
N LYS A 441 11.49 -10.44 53.58
CA LYS A 441 11.91 -11.11 54.82
C LYS A 441 12.70 -10.19 55.76
N GLN A 442 13.49 -9.25 55.25
CA GLN A 442 14.24 -8.30 56.08
C GLN A 442 13.32 -7.31 56.82
N ILE A 443 12.15 -7.03 56.26
CA ILE A 443 11.13 -6.13 56.84
C ILE A 443 9.96 -6.88 57.49
N ASP A 444 10.11 -8.19 57.72
CA ASP A 444 9.13 -9.07 58.35
C ASP A 444 7.72 -9.01 57.71
N ARG A 445 7.67 -8.95 56.36
CA ARG A 445 6.44 -9.00 55.57
C ARG A 445 6.40 -10.26 54.70
N GLU A 446 5.22 -10.87 54.58
CA GLU A 446 4.99 -12.00 53.66
C GLU A 446 4.49 -11.49 52.31
N LEU A 447 5.05 -12.03 51.22
CA LEU A 447 4.53 -11.78 49.87
C LEU A 447 3.35 -12.71 49.57
N PRO A 448 2.31 -12.22 48.88
CA PRO A 448 1.26 -13.07 48.32
C PRO A 448 1.83 -14.19 47.43
N LYS A 449 1.15 -15.34 47.43
CA LYS A 449 1.55 -16.47 46.58
C LYS A 449 1.07 -16.24 45.15
N LEU A 450 1.98 -16.30 44.18
CA LEU A 450 1.61 -16.35 42.77
C LEU A 450 0.88 -17.68 42.49
N ILE A 451 -0.35 -17.60 41.97
CA ILE A 451 -1.18 -18.77 41.68
C ILE A 451 -1.48 -18.94 40.18
N ASP A 452 -1.49 -17.85 39.42
CA ASP A 452 -1.63 -17.89 37.97
C ASP A 452 -0.83 -16.75 37.32
N TYR A 453 -0.36 -16.98 36.10
CA TYR A 453 0.47 -16.07 35.34
C TYR A 453 0.15 -16.21 33.85
N ALA A 454 -0.36 -15.13 33.24
CA ALA A 454 -0.72 -15.10 31.84
C ALA A 454 -0.10 -13.87 31.16
N VAL A 455 0.50 -14.07 29.99
CA VAL A 455 0.98 -12.99 29.13
C VAL A 455 0.16 -12.99 27.85
N ARG A 456 -0.31 -11.82 27.45
CA ARG A 456 -1.12 -11.60 26.24
C ARG A 456 -0.51 -10.50 25.40
N ILE A 457 -0.55 -10.70 24.09
CA ILE A 457 -0.23 -9.66 23.10
C ILE A 457 -1.54 -9.30 22.40
N PRO A 458 -1.85 -8.00 22.21
CA PRO A 458 -3.05 -7.57 21.50
C PRO A 458 -3.15 -8.21 20.10
N PRO A 459 -4.33 -8.70 19.68
CA PRO A 459 -4.49 -9.33 18.37
C PRO A 459 -4.11 -8.39 17.21
N GLY A 460 -3.42 -8.92 16.18
CA GLY A 460 -2.98 -8.13 15.02
C GLY A 460 -1.65 -7.39 15.20
N SER A 461 -0.95 -7.67 16.31
CA SER A 461 0.34 -7.09 16.67
C SER A 461 1.55 -7.69 15.95
N ASN A 462 2.65 -6.95 15.95
CA ASN A 462 3.96 -7.34 15.41
C ASN A 462 5.00 -7.54 16.53
N SER A 463 6.26 -7.82 16.18
CA SER A 463 7.34 -8.12 17.14
C SER A 463 7.70 -7.00 18.12
N ASP A 464 7.21 -5.79 17.89
CA ASP A 464 7.44 -4.57 18.69
C ASP A 464 6.22 -4.16 19.54
N ALA A 465 5.21 -5.04 19.65
CA ALA A 465 3.97 -4.74 20.34
C ALA A 465 4.06 -4.76 21.86
N LEU A 466 3.08 -4.11 22.50
CA LEU A 466 2.90 -4.15 23.94
C LEU A 466 2.47 -5.55 24.42
N CYS A 467 3.00 -5.95 25.57
CA CYS A 467 2.66 -7.18 26.25
C CYS A 467 1.92 -6.86 27.56
N GLU A 468 0.71 -7.39 27.72
CA GLU A 468 -0.01 -7.38 28.99
C GLU A 468 0.36 -8.63 29.79
N THR A 469 0.85 -8.46 31.02
CA THR A 469 1.02 -9.55 31.97
C THR A 469 -0.03 -9.45 33.06
N MET A 470 -0.84 -10.49 33.21
CA MET A 470 -1.80 -10.66 34.29
C MET A 470 -1.25 -11.67 35.29
N ILE A 471 -1.20 -11.29 36.57
CA ILE A 471 -0.76 -12.18 37.64
C ILE A 471 -1.85 -12.28 38.70
N THR A 472 -2.24 -13.50 39.03
CA THR A 472 -3.17 -13.77 40.13
C THR A 472 -2.38 -14.11 41.38
N TRP A 473 -2.68 -13.40 42.46
CA TRP A 473 -2.03 -13.48 43.75
C TRP A 473 -2.99 -13.98 44.81
N LYS A 474 -2.49 -14.83 45.71
CA LYS A 474 -3.24 -15.40 46.82
C LYS A 474 -2.72 -14.90 48.15
N THR A 475 -3.61 -14.29 48.94
CA THR A 475 -3.36 -13.94 50.35
C THR A 475 -4.10 -14.91 51.27
N LYS A 476 -3.95 -14.74 52.59
CA LYS A 476 -4.73 -15.49 53.58
C LYS A 476 -6.24 -15.17 53.53
N LYS A 477 -6.63 -14.03 52.96
CA LYS A 477 -8.01 -13.52 52.97
C LYS A 477 -8.73 -13.69 51.63
N GLN A 478 -8.05 -13.35 50.54
CA GLN A 478 -8.62 -13.35 49.20
C GLN A 478 -7.56 -13.48 48.12
N ASP A 479 -8.00 -13.92 46.95
CA ASP A 479 -7.21 -13.88 45.72
C ASP A 479 -7.50 -12.55 45.01
N PHE A 480 -6.50 -11.96 44.35
CA PHE A 480 -6.65 -10.75 43.57
C PHE A 480 -5.71 -10.77 42.35
N VAL A 481 -6.00 -9.94 41.36
CA VAL A 481 -5.27 -9.90 40.09
C VAL A 481 -4.61 -8.53 39.94
N THR A 482 -3.41 -8.52 39.37
CA THR A 482 -2.74 -7.30 38.93
C THR A 482 -2.28 -7.44 37.50
N THR A 483 -2.33 -6.32 36.77
CA THR A 483 -1.94 -6.23 35.37
C THR A 483 -0.72 -5.33 35.21
N GLY A 484 0.13 -5.62 34.24
CA GLY A 484 1.24 -4.76 33.84
C GLY A 484 1.34 -4.69 32.33
N LEU A 485 1.80 -3.56 31.81
CA LEU A 485 1.91 -3.30 30.38
C LEU A 485 3.31 -2.76 30.04
N ASP A 486 4.02 -3.47 29.16
CA ASP A 486 5.31 -3.06 28.63
C ASP A 486 5.62 -3.81 27.33
N SER A 487 6.49 -3.26 26.48
CA SER A 487 7.02 -3.97 25.30
C SER A 487 7.84 -5.22 25.66
N ASP A 488 8.47 -5.24 26.85
CA ASP A 488 9.19 -6.40 27.36
C ASP A 488 8.30 -7.23 28.31
N GLN A 489 8.17 -8.53 28.03
CA GLN A 489 7.32 -9.45 28.77
C GLN A 489 7.71 -9.56 30.26
N THR A 490 9.01 -9.56 30.58
CA THR A 490 9.49 -9.65 31.96
C THR A 490 9.29 -8.32 32.68
N VAL A 491 9.50 -7.20 31.99
CA VAL A 491 9.24 -5.86 32.55
C VAL A 491 7.76 -5.67 32.82
N SER A 492 6.90 -6.10 31.90
CA SER A 492 5.44 -6.13 32.06
C SER A 492 5.03 -6.89 33.33
N ALA A 493 5.65 -8.04 33.60
CA ALA A 493 5.45 -8.81 34.83
C ALA A 493 5.96 -8.12 36.11
N ILE A 494 7.12 -7.45 36.02
CA ILE A 494 7.68 -6.66 37.13
C ILE A 494 6.73 -5.52 37.51
N LYS A 495 6.18 -4.81 36.51
CA LYS A 495 5.18 -3.76 36.75
C LYS A 495 3.90 -4.31 37.38
N ALA A 496 3.39 -5.44 36.89
CA ALA A 496 2.24 -6.10 37.50
C ALA A 496 2.52 -6.43 38.99
N THR A 497 3.74 -6.88 39.29
CA THR A 497 4.18 -7.17 40.65
C THR A 497 4.30 -5.90 41.49
N GLU A 498 4.86 -4.81 40.97
CA GLU A 498 4.94 -3.53 41.67
C GLU A 498 3.55 -3.00 42.07
N LYS A 499 2.56 -3.13 41.19
CA LYS A 499 1.17 -2.83 41.53
C LYS A 499 0.68 -3.70 42.68
N MET A 500 0.99 -5.00 42.67
CA MET A 500 0.66 -5.89 43.78
C MET A 500 1.27 -5.41 45.10
N LEU A 501 2.53 -4.97 45.10
CA LEU A 501 3.19 -4.49 46.31
C LEU A 501 2.56 -3.22 46.87
N ASN A 502 1.92 -2.41 46.02
CA ASN A 502 1.19 -1.21 46.41
C ASN A 502 -0.27 -1.49 46.83
N LEU A 503 -0.77 -2.73 46.64
CA LEU A 503 -2.10 -3.16 47.09
C LEU A 503 -2.09 -3.78 48.50
N ILE A 504 -0.93 -4.22 48.99
CA ILE A 504 -0.80 -5.02 50.23
C ILE A 504 -0.28 -4.26 51.44
#